data_AF-A0A2D5Z8U0-F1
#
_entry.id   AF-A0A2D5Z8U0-F1
#
_cell.length_a   1.000
_cell.length_b   1.000
_cell.length_c   1.000
_cell.angle_alpha   90.00
_cell.angle_beta   90.00
_cell.angle_gamma   90.00
#
_symmetry.space_group_name_H-M   'P 1'
#
loop_
_entity.id
_entity.type
_entity.pdbx_description
1 polymer ?
#
loop_
_entity_poly.entity_id
_entity_poly.type
_entity_poly.pdbx_seq_one_letter_code
_entity_poly.pdbx_strand_id
1 'polypeptide(L)'
;MALTPTAGLAAGSDTADLIREAQQYDIEAFTPFVRRDRVLALDLYRKALDSQPDVTQRIHILHRMAELNSNPYLLGPDGTPDYDTALEHLEQLVEIAPSGDPRSLRAMTLTATIHERRNDIPSAIRTWRRIVDFNPRTIEAPASDDHRLAPAYRDAMAQIASIQSAALDALAAAAERFEPSVKARELQRIVDAGSNDRMVSQAQAILDRLPNAERAWTLPPEFDDAPVAEKPAKTVAPMGRVQKEPIDQQAAAPPEAGITNRVLTALLGVALVIMLVLTIRRSVRRT
;
A
#
# COMPACT_ATOMS: atom_id res chain seq x y z
N MET A 1 56.26 17.29 -14.98
CA MET A 1 55.22 17.27 -13.94
C MET A 1 53.92 16.83 -14.61
N ALA A 2 53.56 15.55 -14.48
CA ALA A 2 52.33 15.01 -15.05
C ALA A 2 51.22 15.19 -14.00
N LEU A 3 50.19 15.95 -14.35
CA LEU A 3 48.96 16.04 -13.58
C LEU A 3 48.18 14.74 -13.81
N THR A 4 48.15 13.87 -12.81
CA THR A 4 47.23 12.74 -12.76
C THR A 4 45.80 13.26 -12.68
N PRO A 5 44.88 12.79 -13.55
CA PRO A 5 43.46 13.08 -13.39
C PRO A 5 42.96 12.34 -12.16
N THR A 6 42.49 13.09 -11.17
CA THR A 6 41.80 12.59 -9.98
C THR A 6 40.62 11.74 -10.39
N ALA A 7 40.62 10.50 -9.91
CA ALA A 7 39.57 9.52 -10.05
C ALA A 7 38.19 10.10 -9.72
N GLY A 8 37.22 9.69 -10.52
CA GLY A 8 35.86 10.20 -10.53
C GLY A 8 35.20 10.21 -9.16
N LEU A 9 34.63 11.36 -8.82
CA LEU A 9 33.40 11.42 -8.04
C LEU A 9 32.45 10.38 -8.64
N ALA A 10 32.22 9.29 -7.91
CA ALA A 10 31.03 8.48 -8.13
C ALA A 10 29.86 9.45 -7.98
N ALA A 11 29.34 9.93 -9.11
CA ALA A 11 28.16 10.76 -9.14
C ALA A 11 27.07 9.91 -8.52
N GLY A 12 26.77 10.17 -7.24
CA GLY A 12 25.62 9.58 -6.59
C GLY A 12 24.43 9.88 -7.48
N SER A 13 23.76 8.83 -7.95
CA SER A 13 22.55 8.98 -8.75
C SER A 13 21.60 9.91 -8.00
N ASP A 14 21.06 10.91 -8.71
CA ASP A 14 20.07 11.82 -8.13
C ASP A 14 18.86 10.99 -7.66
N THR A 15 18.30 11.32 -6.49
CA THR A 15 17.09 10.69 -5.95
C THR A 15 15.99 10.61 -7.01
N ALA A 16 15.82 11.67 -7.81
CA ALA A 16 14.83 11.72 -8.88
C ALA A 16 15.11 10.69 -10.00
N ASP A 17 16.37 10.42 -10.30
CA ASP A 17 16.77 9.42 -11.28
C ASP A 17 16.52 8.00 -10.78
N LEU A 18 16.83 7.73 -9.51
CA LEU A 18 16.52 6.45 -8.86
C LEU A 18 15.01 6.17 -8.82
N ILE A 19 14.19 7.17 -8.50
CA ILE A 19 12.72 7.04 -8.54
C ILE A 19 12.25 6.74 -9.96
N ARG A 20 12.74 7.49 -10.96
CA ARG A 20 12.35 7.30 -12.37
C ARG A 20 12.76 5.94 -12.90
N GLU A 21 13.93 5.45 -12.50
CA GLU A 21 14.40 4.11 -12.84
C GLU A 21 13.57 3.03 -12.14
N ALA A 22 13.28 3.17 -10.85
CA ALA A 22 12.43 2.24 -10.10
C ALA A 22 11.06 2.09 -10.78
N GLN A 23 10.48 3.21 -11.23
CA GLN A 23 9.19 3.22 -11.91
C GLN A 23 9.19 2.34 -13.16
N GLN A 24 10.29 2.27 -13.92
CA GLN A 24 10.35 1.42 -15.12
C GLN A 24 10.15 -0.08 -14.82
N TYR A 25 10.44 -0.49 -13.58
CA TYR A 25 10.30 -1.86 -13.11
C TYR A 25 9.04 -2.10 -12.26
N ASP A 26 8.44 -1.02 -11.76
CA ASP A 26 7.29 -1.04 -10.86
C ASP A 26 5.92 -0.85 -11.55
N ILE A 27 5.91 -0.38 -12.81
CA ILE A 27 4.70 0.17 -13.47
C ILE A 27 3.49 -0.74 -13.28
N GLU A 28 2.50 -0.14 -12.60
CA GLU A 28 1.14 -0.63 -12.53
C GLU A 28 0.45 -0.50 -13.89
N ALA A 29 -0.37 -1.51 -14.20
CA ALA A 29 -1.26 -1.60 -15.35
C ALA A 29 -0.65 -2.10 -16.68
N PHE A 30 -1.06 -3.34 -17.02
CA PHE A 30 -1.51 -3.77 -18.36
C PHE A 30 -0.70 -3.44 -19.61
N THR A 31 0.56 -3.04 -19.49
CA THR A 31 1.47 -2.92 -20.62
C THR A 31 2.18 -4.26 -20.80
N PRO A 32 1.83 -5.05 -21.84
CA PRO A 32 2.37 -6.40 -22.03
C PRO A 32 3.88 -6.44 -22.33
N PHE A 33 4.56 -5.29 -22.38
CA PHE A 33 5.95 -5.16 -22.80
C PHE A 33 6.87 -4.54 -21.75
N VAL A 34 6.38 -4.23 -20.55
CA VAL A 34 7.22 -3.66 -19.48
C VAL A 34 7.85 -4.76 -18.64
N ARG A 35 9.15 -4.64 -18.38
CA ARG A 35 9.89 -5.56 -17.49
C ARG A 35 9.43 -5.33 -16.06
N ARG A 36 8.60 -6.23 -15.54
CA ARG A 36 8.28 -6.25 -14.11
C ARG A 36 9.40 -6.94 -13.35
N ASP A 37 10.08 -6.19 -12.50
CA ASP A 37 11.04 -6.74 -11.55
C ASP A 37 10.85 -6.03 -10.20
N ARG A 38 9.95 -6.60 -9.40
CA ARG A 38 9.62 -6.08 -8.06
C ARG A 38 10.86 -5.95 -7.18
N VAL A 39 11.77 -6.91 -7.23
CA VAL A 39 12.96 -6.93 -6.37
C VAL A 39 13.87 -5.77 -6.74
N LEU A 40 14.08 -5.55 -8.04
CA LEU A 40 14.84 -4.41 -8.53
C LEU A 40 14.17 -3.07 -8.22
N ALA A 41 12.85 -2.96 -8.40
CA ALA A 41 12.09 -1.75 -8.05
C ALA A 41 12.24 -1.40 -6.56
N LEU A 42 12.09 -2.39 -5.66
CA LEU A 42 12.26 -2.20 -4.22
C LEU A 42 13.70 -1.80 -3.86
N ASP A 43 14.71 -2.37 -4.51
CA ASP A 43 16.11 -2.00 -4.27
C ASP A 43 16.40 -0.55 -4.71
N LEU A 44 15.88 -0.13 -5.87
CA LEU A 44 16.01 1.24 -6.37
C LEU A 44 15.28 2.24 -5.48
N TYR A 45 14.07 1.91 -5.02
CA TYR A 45 13.34 2.75 -4.07
C TYR A 45 14.05 2.88 -2.72
N ARG A 46 14.64 1.80 -2.20
CA ARG A 46 15.46 1.86 -0.99
C ARG A 46 16.67 2.78 -1.16
N LYS A 47 17.40 2.66 -2.27
CA LYS A 47 18.51 3.57 -2.60
C LYS A 47 18.06 5.03 -2.69
N ALA A 48 16.88 5.27 -3.28
CA ALA A 48 16.28 6.61 -3.35
C ALA A 48 15.88 7.15 -1.96
N LEU A 49 15.55 6.28 -1.01
CA LEU A 49 15.26 6.67 0.37
C LEU A 49 16.55 7.03 1.13
N ASP A 50 17.64 6.29 0.87
CA ASP A 50 18.96 6.52 1.46
C ASP A 50 19.64 7.82 0.97
N SER A 51 19.27 8.31 -0.22
CA SER A 51 19.78 9.56 -0.80
C SER A 51 19.14 10.84 -0.26
N GLN A 52 18.41 10.75 0.86
CA GLN A 52 17.77 11.89 1.55
C GLN A 52 16.74 12.63 0.67
N PRO A 53 15.67 11.95 0.23
CA PRO A 53 14.60 12.55 -0.57
C PRO A 53 13.93 13.70 0.18
N ASP A 54 13.39 14.67 -0.56
CA ASP A 54 12.46 15.64 0.02
C ASP A 54 11.17 14.95 0.53
N VAL A 55 10.33 15.66 1.27
CA VAL A 55 9.11 15.09 1.87
C VAL A 55 8.15 14.53 0.80
N THR A 56 8.02 15.20 -0.35
CA THR A 56 7.13 14.77 -1.43
C THR A 56 7.62 13.48 -2.07
N GLN A 57 8.92 13.42 -2.34
CA GLN A 57 9.61 12.24 -2.85
C GLN A 57 9.54 11.09 -1.85
N ARG A 58 9.78 11.34 -0.57
CA ARG A 58 9.71 10.32 0.49
C ARG A 58 8.31 9.71 0.60
N ILE A 59 7.26 10.53 0.59
CA ILE A 59 5.86 10.06 0.58
C ILE A 59 5.60 9.17 -0.64
N HIS A 60 6.07 9.58 -1.82
CA HIS A 60 5.92 8.77 -3.04
C HIS A 60 6.64 7.42 -2.90
N ILE A 61 7.91 7.42 -2.49
CA ILE A 61 8.69 6.18 -2.35
C ILE A 61 8.03 5.22 -1.34
N LEU A 62 7.66 5.71 -0.15
CA LEU A 62 7.03 4.89 0.89
C LEU A 62 5.71 4.27 0.42
N HIS A 63 4.89 5.04 -0.30
CA HIS A 63 3.64 4.54 -0.88
C HIS A 63 3.91 3.39 -1.86
N ARG A 64 4.85 3.59 -2.79
CA ARG A 64 5.19 2.58 -3.80
C ARG A 64 5.79 1.32 -3.19
N MET A 65 6.68 1.45 -2.20
CA MET A 65 7.22 0.31 -1.48
C MET A 65 6.12 -0.47 -0.74
N ALA A 66 5.16 0.21 -0.12
CA ALA A 66 4.02 -0.43 0.52
C ALA A 66 3.13 -1.20 -0.48
N GLU A 67 2.84 -0.62 -1.65
CA GLU A 67 2.08 -1.28 -2.71
C GLU A 67 2.81 -2.52 -3.25
N LEU A 68 4.11 -2.39 -3.54
CA LEU A 68 4.94 -3.50 -4.00
C LEU A 68 5.02 -4.63 -2.98
N ASN A 69 4.99 -4.33 -1.68
CA ASN A 69 5.05 -5.35 -0.62
C ASN A 69 3.68 -5.99 -0.33
N SER A 70 2.59 -5.25 -0.47
CA SER A 70 1.24 -5.73 -0.09
C SER A 70 0.42 -6.30 -1.24
N ASN A 71 0.77 -6.03 -2.50
CA ASN A 71 -0.06 -6.41 -3.65
C ASN A 71 0.26 -7.82 -4.16
N PRO A 72 -0.63 -8.83 -3.97
CA PRO A 72 -0.40 -10.19 -4.41
C PRO A 72 -0.32 -10.33 -5.94
N TYR A 73 -0.90 -9.39 -6.70
CA TYR A 73 -0.83 -9.43 -8.16
C TYR A 73 0.53 -9.00 -8.72
N LEU A 74 1.36 -8.35 -7.89
CA LEU A 74 2.74 -8.00 -8.21
C LEU A 74 3.72 -9.10 -7.78
N LEU A 75 3.21 -10.15 -7.14
CA LEU A 75 3.97 -11.30 -6.70
C LEU A 75 3.88 -12.38 -7.76
N GLY A 76 5.01 -13.03 -8.05
CA GLY A 76 5.00 -14.24 -8.88
C GLY A 76 4.16 -15.35 -8.23
N PRO A 77 4.00 -16.51 -8.90
CA PRO A 77 3.13 -17.61 -8.45
C PRO A 77 3.36 -18.06 -7.00
N ASP A 78 4.60 -17.96 -6.53
CA ASP A 78 5.03 -18.41 -5.19
C ASP A 78 5.28 -17.24 -4.21
N GLY A 79 5.06 -15.99 -4.65
CA GLY A 79 5.34 -14.83 -3.82
C GLY A 79 4.23 -14.57 -2.80
N THR A 80 4.62 -14.40 -1.54
CA THR A 80 3.71 -14.02 -0.45
C THR A 80 3.83 -12.53 -0.14
N PRO A 81 2.70 -11.82 0.07
CA PRO A 81 2.75 -10.40 0.43
C PRO A 81 3.47 -10.21 1.76
N ASP A 82 4.34 -9.21 1.81
CA ASP A 82 4.98 -8.77 3.05
C ASP A 82 4.16 -7.62 3.64
N TYR A 83 3.09 -7.99 4.35
CA TYR A 83 2.17 -7.02 4.94
C TYR A 83 2.78 -6.23 6.09
N ASP A 84 3.72 -6.82 6.84
CA ASP A 84 4.34 -6.14 7.97
C ASP A 84 5.22 -4.98 7.47
N THR A 85 6.11 -5.26 6.50
CA THR A 85 6.92 -4.21 5.86
C THR A 85 6.05 -3.15 5.16
N ALA A 86 4.95 -3.57 4.52
CA ALA A 86 4.03 -2.61 3.90
C ALA A 86 3.38 -1.68 4.92
N LEU A 87 2.91 -2.21 6.05
CA LEU A 87 2.29 -1.41 7.12
C LEU A 87 3.29 -0.43 7.75
N GLU A 88 4.54 -0.84 7.95
CA GLU A 88 5.61 0.05 8.46
C GLU A 88 5.83 1.26 7.53
N HIS A 89 5.86 1.04 6.21
CA HIS A 89 5.98 2.14 5.25
C HIS A 89 4.76 3.07 5.23
N LEU A 90 3.55 2.52 5.40
CA LEU A 90 2.31 3.30 5.43
C LEU A 90 2.20 4.15 6.70
N GLU A 91 2.63 3.61 7.84
CA GLU A 91 2.69 4.36 9.10
C GLU A 91 3.64 5.56 8.98
N GLN A 92 4.86 5.33 8.46
CA GLN A 92 5.82 6.40 8.21
C GLN A 92 5.28 7.45 7.24
N LEU A 93 4.55 7.03 6.20
CA LEU A 93 3.94 7.95 5.24
C LEU A 93 2.90 8.84 5.91
N VAL A 94 1.99 8.27 6.70
CA VAL A 94 0.94 9.02 7.39
C VAL A 94 1.55 10.00 8.41
N GLU A 95 2.66 9.65 9.06
CA GLU A 95 3.36 10.52 10.02
C GLU A 95 3.96 11.77 9.34
N ILE A 96 4.53 11.63 8.14
CA ILE A 96 5.21 12.74 7.45
C ILE A 96 4.31 13.51 6.48
N ALA A 97 3.15 12.94 6.11
CA ALA A 97 2.26 13.56 5.15
C ALA A 97 1.63 14.84 5.71
N PRO A 98 1.56 15.94 4.93
CA PRO A 98 0.81 17.11 5.33
C PRO A 98 -0.63 16.77 5.67
N SER A 99 -1.19 17.43 6.70
CA SER A 99 -2.60 17.28 7.04
C SER A 99 -3.48 17.57 5.84
N GLY A 100 -4.32 16.60 5.46
CA GLY A 100 -5.18 16.73 4.29
C GLY A 100 -4.58 16.39 2.94
N ASP A 101 -3.33 15.91 2.89
CA ASP A 101 -2.80 15.31 1.67
C ASP A 101 -3.63 14.05 1.31
N PRO A 102 -4.28 13.99 0.14
CA PRO A 102 -5.04 12.81 -0.28
C PRO A 102 -4.24 11.50 -0.25
N ARG A 103 -2.90 11.58 -0.37
CA ARG A 103 -2.00 10.41 -0.29
C ARG A 103 -1.99 9.78 1.10
N SER A 104 -2.19 10.56 2.16
CA SER A 104 -2.32 10.01 3.52
C SER A 104 -3.59 9.16 3.65
N LEU A 105 -4.72 9.63 3.11
CA LEU A 105 -5.96 8.85 3.07
C LEU A 105 -5.83 7.61 2.17
N ARG A 106 -5.14 7.70 1.03
CA ARG A 106 -4.84 6.52 0.19
C ARG A 106 -3.97 5.50 0.94
N ALA A 107 -2.98 5.96 1.69
CA ALA A 107 -2.18 5.07 2.53
C ALA A 107 -3.04 4.37 3.59
N MET A 108 -3.96 5.09 4.24
CA MET A 108 -4.93 4.49 5.17
C MET A 108 -5.86 3.48 4.48
N THR A 109 -6.30 3.74 3.24
CA THR A 109 -7.08 2.80 2.42
C THR A 109 -6.30 1.50 2.20
N LEU A 110 -5.00 1.60 1.89
CA LEU A 110 -4.15 0.42 1.73
C LEU A 110 -3.95 -0.32 3.06
N THR A 111 -3.75 0.40 4.18
CA THR A 111 -3.68 -0.18 5.52
C THR A 111 -4.94 -0.98 5.85
N ALA A 112 -6.13 -0.41 5.64
CA ALA A 112 -7.39 -1.11 5.89
C ALA A 112 -7.54 -2.36 5.00
N THR A 113 -7.18 -2.25 3.72
CA THR A 113 -7.16 -3.39 2.79
C THR A 113 -6.21 -4.50 3.24
N ILE A 114 -5.03 -4.15 3.75
CA ILE A 114 -4.07 -5.12 4.30
C ILE A 114 -4.68 -5.84 5.51
N HIS A 115 -5.33 -5.12 6.43
CA HIS A 115 -6.02 -5.74 7.56
C HIS A 115 -7.12 -6.71 7.10
N GLU A 116 -7.94 -6.35 6.11
CA GLU A 116 -8.95 -7.27 5.54
C GLU A 116 -8.32 -8.54 4.96
N ARG A 117 -7.20 -8.40 4.23
CA ARG A 117 -6.48 -9.53 3.64
C ARG A 117 -5.86 -10.45 4.69
N ARG A 118 -5.46 -9.89 5.84
CA ARG A 118 -5.02 -10.66 7.02
C ARG A 118 -6.19 -11.22 7.84
N ASN A 119 -7.44 -10.99 7.42
CA ASN A 119 -8.65 -11.32 8.16
C ASN A 119 -8.74 -10.64 9.54
N ASP A 120 -8.04 -9.52 9.72
CA ASP A 120 -8.13 -8.64 10.88
C ASP A 120 -9.24 -7.59 10.66
N ILE A 121 -10.46 -8.09 10.59
CA ILE A 121 -11.65 -7.27 10.27
C ILE A 121 -11.87 -6.13 11.28
N PRO A 122 -11.66 -6.30 12.60
CA PRO A 122 -11.78 -5.19 13.55
C PRO A 122 -10.84 -4.02 13.25
N SER A 123 -9.57 -4.28 12.90
CA SER A 123 -8.63 -3.21 12.53
C SER A 123 -8.97 -2.56 11.20
N ALA A 124 -9.49 -3.33 10.24
CA ALA A 124 -9.99 -2.79 8.98
C ALA A 124 -11.15 -1.81 9.20
N ILE A 125 -12.17 -2.21 9.97
CA ILE A 125 -13.32 -1.36 10.32
C ILE A 125 -12.85 -0.07 10.99
N ARG A 126 -11.96 -0.15 11.98
CA ARG A 126 -11.40 1.05 12.65
C ARG A 126 -10.70 1.99 11.65
N THR A 127 -9.92 1.43 10.73
CA THR A 127 -9.18 2.23 9.74
C THR A 127 -10.12 2.88 8.73
N TRP A 128 -11.10 2.14 8.20
CA TRP A 128 -12.14 2.69 7.33
C TRP A 128 -12.95 3.79 8.00
N ARG A 129 -13.31 3.59 9.27
CA ARG A 129 -14.01 4.61 10.08
C ARG A 129 -13.22 5.91 10.13
N ARG A 130 -11.91 5.86 10.40
CA ARG A 130 -11.04 7.05 10.43
C ARG A 130 -11.02 7.80 9.09
N ILE A 131 -11.10 7.08 7.96
CA ILE A 131 -11.14 7.70 6.62
C ILE A 131 -12.49 8.40 6.39
N VAL A 132 -13.61 7.74 6.75
CA VAL A 132 -14.96 8.32 6.62
C VAL A 132 -15.13 9.55 7.51
N ASP A 133 -14.60 9.49 8.74
CA ASP A 133 -14.71 10.58 9.73
C ASP A 133 -13.74 11.74 9.47
N PHE A 134 -12.81 11.59 8.51
CA PHE A 134 -11.87 12.65 8.16
C PHE A 134 -12.62 13.92 7.76
N ASN A 135 -12.36 15.04 8.44
CA ASN A 135 -13.03 16.30 8.15
C ASN A 135 -12.17 17.15 7.21
N PRO A 136 -12.46 17.21 5.90
CA PRO A 136 -11.67 18.01 4.97
C PRO A 136 -11.75 19.52 5.24
N ARG A 137 -12.71 20.01 6.04
CA ARG A 137 -12.82 21.44 6.38
C ARG A 137 -11.70 21.93 7.30
N THR A 138 -10.96 21.03 7.93
CA THR A 138 -9.76 21.40 8.71
C THR A 138 -8.57 21.72 7.81
N ILE A 139 -8.68 21.47 6.51
CA ILE A 139 -7.67 21.82 5.52
C ILE A 139 -7.91 23.29 5.17
N GLU A 140 -7.02 24.17 5.61
CA GLU A 140 -7.12 25.59 5.31
C GLU A 140 -7.06 25.79 3.80
N ALA A 141 -8.09 26.44 3.25
CA ALA A 141 -8.04 26.87 1.86
C ALA A 141 -6.90 27.90 1.73
N PRO A 142 -6.07 27.83 0.67
CA PRO A 142 -5.07 28.85 0.43
C PRO A 142 -5.74 30.22 0.41
N ALA A 143 -5.11 31.22 1.04
CA ALA A 143 -5.61 32.59 1.03
C ALA A 143 -5.97 32.99 -0.40
N SER A 144 -7.18 33.53 -0.58
CA SER A 144 -7.93 33.65 -1.86
C SER A 144 -7.21 34.36 -3.01
N ASP A 145 -6.06 34.97 -2.77
CA ASP A 145 -5.37 35.83 -3.70
C ASP A 145 -4.48 35.04 -4.69
N ASP A 146 -4.06 33.82 -4.34
CA ASP A 146 -3.35 32.94 -5.27
C ASP A 146 -4.30 32.01 -6.04
N HIS A 147 -4.93 32.57 -7.07
CA HIS A 147 -5.81 31.88 -8.01
C HIS A 147 -5.20 30.61 -8.65
N ARG A 148 -3.86 30.42 -8.61
CA ARG A 148 -3.19 29.22 -9.13
C ARG A 148 -3.30 28.02 -8.21
N LEU A 149 -3.51 28.23 -6.90
CA LEU A 149 -3.66 27.15 -5.92
C LEU A 149 -5.10 26.64 -5.83
N ALA A 150 -6.08 27.43 -6.26
CA ALA A 150 -7.50 27.07 -6.19
C ALA A 150 -7.86 25.78 -6.99
N PRO A 151 -7.33 25.53 -8.21
CA PRO A 151 -7.56 24.26 -8.90
C PRO A 151 -6.99 23.06 -8.13
N ALA A 152 -5.73 23.13 -7.68
CA ALA A 152 -5.09 22.03 -6.95
C ALA A 152 -5.83 21.70 -5.64
N TYR A 153 -6.31 22.72 -4.91
CA TYR A 153 -7.14 22.54 -3.73
C TYR A 153 -8.48 21.86 -4.07
N ARG A 154 -9.18 22.31 -5.13
CA ARG A 154 -10.43 21.67 -5.58
C ARG A 154 -10.22 20.21 -5.97
N ASP A 155 -9.13 19.92 -6.68
CA ASP A 155 -8.78 18.56 -7.08
C ASP A 155 -8.47 17.68 -5.86
N ALA A 156 -7.79 18.21 -4.85
CA ALA A 156 -7.56 17.52 -3.58
C ALA A 156 -8.88 17.21 -2.85
N MET A 157 -9.78 18.20 -2.74
CA MET A 157 -11.10 17.99 -2.11
C MET A 157 -11.94 16.95 -2.87
N ALA A 158 -11.91 16.97 -4.21
CA ALA A 158 -12.59 15.98 -5.03
C ALA A 158 -12.03 14.57 -4.80
N GLN A 159 -10.70 14.44 -4.71
CA GLN A 159 -10.05 13.17 -4.39
C GLN A 159 -10.41 12.67 -2.99
N ILE A 160 -10.38 13.53 -1.97
CA ILE A 160 -10.78 13.18 -0.60
C ILE A 160 -12.22 12.67 -0.60
N ALA A 161 -13.15 13.41 -1.21
CA ALA A 161 -14.55 13.00 -1.29
C ALA A 161 -14.73 11.65 -2.01
N SER A 162 -13.95 11.39 -3.06
CA SER A 162 -13.94 10.09 -3.75
C SER A 162 -13.41 8.96 -2.84
N ILE A 163 -12.34 9.21 -2.09
CA ILE A 163 -11.77 8.23 -1.16
C ILE A 163 -12.76 7.92 -0.03
N GLN A 164 -13.40 8.93 0.54
CA GLN A 164 -14.41 8.75 1.60
C GLN A 164 -15.61 7.95 1.12
N SER A 165 -16.09 8.22 -0.09
CA SER A 165 -17.18 7.47 -0.72
C SER A 165 -16.83 5.98 -0.84
N ALA A 166 -15.62 5.66 -1.31
CA ALA A 166 -15.16 4.28 -1.42
C ALA A 166 -14.93 3.62 -0.06
N ALA A 167 -14.40 4.38 0.92
CA ALA A 167 -14.20 3.91 2.28
C ALA A 167 -15.52 3.61 3.01
N LEU A 168 -16.59 4.36 2.73
CA LEU A 168 -17.93 4.06 3.26
C LEU A 168 -18.47 2.74 2.73
N ASP A 169 -18.34 2.48 1.43
CA ASP A 169 -18.76 1.21 0.84
C ASP A 169 -17.93 0.05 1.40
N ALA A 170 -16.61 0.23 1.55
CA ALA A 170 -15.71 -0.76 2.15
C ALA A 170 -15.99 -1.00 3.64
N LEU A 171 -16.26 0.05 4.42
CA LEU A 171 -16.68 -0.04 5.81
C LEU A 171 -17.96 -0.87 5.94
N ALA A 172 -18.96 -0.57 5.11
CA ALA A 172 -20.23 -1.29 5.12
C ALA A 172 -20.03 -2.79 4.80
N ALA A 173 -19.18 -3.11 3.82
CA ALA A 173 -18.87 -4.49 3.45
C ALA A 173 -18.05 -5.22 4.52
N ALA A 174 -17.03 -4.57 5.11
CA ALA A 174 -16.22 -5.14 6.18
C ALA A 174 -17.05 -5.38 7.45
N ALA A 175 -17.91 -4.43 7.79
CA ALA A 175 -18.85 -4.55 8.90
C ALA A 175 -19.86 -5.69 8.67
N GLU A 176 -20.40 -5.84 7.47
CA GLU A 176 -21.30 -6.95 7.11
C GLU A 176 -20.65 -8.32 7.30
N ARG A 177 -19.39 -8.45 6.85
CA ARG A 177 -18.60 -9.67 6.99
C ARG A 177 -18.29 -10.02 8.44
N PHE A 178 -18.16 -9.00 9.29
CA PHE A 178 -17.98 -9.19 10.72
C PHE A 178 -19.30 -9.64 11.35
N GLU A 179 -20.33 -8.81 11.22
CA GLU A 179 -21.70 -9.08 11.67
C GLU A 179 -22.69 -8.08 11.03
N PRO A 180 -23.84 -8.51 10.49
CA PRO A 180 -24.81 -7.60 9.88
C PRO A 180 -25.27 -6.45 10.79
N SER A 181 -25.36 -6.68 12.11
CA SER A 181 -25.71 -5.66 13.10
C SER A 181 -24.64 -4.57 13.24
N VAL A 182 -23.36 -4.90 13.02
CA VAL A 182 -22.24 -3.94 13.05
C VAL A 182 -22.34 -3.01 11.84
N LYS A 183 -22.72 -3.51 10.66
CA LYS A 183 -22.96 -2.67 9.48
C LYS A 183 -24.03 -1.61 9.75
N ALA A 184 -25.20 -2.01 10.25
CA ALA A 184 -26.27 -1.08 10.57
C ALA A 184 -25.81 -0.01 11.58
N ARG A 185 -25.06 -0.41 12.60
CA ARG A 185 -24.52 0.50 13.62
C ARG A 185 -23.53 1.51 13.05
N GLU A 186 -22.55 1.07 12.26
CA GLU A 186 -21.55 1.97 11.67
C GLU A 186 -22.19 3.01 10.75
N LEU A 187 -23.17 2.58 9.95
CA LEU A 187 -23.91 3.48 9.08
C LEU A 187 -24.77 4.46 9.87
N GLN A 188 -25.47 4.01 10.91
CA GLN A 188 -26.29 4.87 11.77
C GLN A 188 -25.42 5.90 12.50
N ARG A 189 -24.25 5.50 13.01
CA ARG A 189 -23.27 6.40 13.62
C ARG A 189 -22.89 7.55 12.68
N ILE A 190 -22.68 7.26 11.39
CA ILE A 190 -22.35 8.28 10.38
C ILE A 190 -23.55 9.23 10.16
N VAL A 191 -24.77 8.69 10.10
CA VAL A 191 -25.99 9.50 10.00
C VAL A 191 -26.16 10.42 11.21
N ASP A 192 -25.99 9.88 12.42
CA ASP A 192 -26.16 10.60 13.68
C ASP A 192 -25.08 11.68 13.88
N ALA A 193 -23.84 11.43 13.44
CA ALA A 193 -22.75 12.38 13.54
C ALA A 193 -22.96 13.64 12.68
N GLY A 194 -23.67 13.54 11.56
CA GLY A 194 -24.13 14.68 10.77
C GLY A 194 -23.04 15.61 10.19
N SER A 195 -21.76 15.22 10.23
CA SER A 195 -20.63 16.10 9.92
C SER A 195 -20.36 16.28 8.41
N ASN A 196 -20.89 15.39 7.58
CA ASN A 196 -20.70 15.36 6.13
C ASN A 196 -21.99 14.91 5.42
N ASP A 197 -22.78 15.87 4.93
CA ASP A 197 -24.10 15.64 4.31
C ASP A 197 -24.09 14.57 3.21
N ARG A 198 -23.01 14.50 2.43
CA ARG A 198 -22.85 13.49 1.38
C ARG A 198 -22.70 12.10 1.96
N MET A 199 -21.86 11.94 2.98
CA MET A 199 -21.66 10.64 3.66
C MET A 199 -22.90 10.23 4.42
N VAL A 200 -23.59 11.17 5.08
CA VAL A 200 -24.89 10.94 5.72
C VAL A 200 -25.91 10.42 4.72
N SER A 201 -26.06 11.08 3.57
CA SER A 201 -27.02 10.69 2.54
C SER A 201 -26.71 9.31 1.96
N GLN A 202 -25.43 9.00 1.72
CA GLN A 202 -25.01 7.69 1.21
C GLN A 202 -25.21 6.59 2.27
N ALA A 203 -24.87 6.86 3.53
CA ALA A 203 -25.07 5.92 4.62
C ALA A 203 -26.56 5.62 4.85
N GLN A 204 -27.41 6.65 4.83
CA GLN A 204 -28.86 6.50 4.91
C GLN A 204 -29.41 5.65 3.76
N ALA A 205 -28.95 5.88 2.52
CA ALA A 205 -29.36 5.09 1.37
C ALA A 205 -28.97 3.60 1.48
N ILE A 206 -27.86 3.28 2.17
CA ILE A 206 -27.48 1.89 2.46
C ILE A 206 -28.38 1.33 3.58
N LEU A 207 -28.60 2.07 4.67
CA LEU A 207 -29.48 1.68 5.77
C LEU A 207 -30.89 1.35 5.29
N ASP A 208 -31.46 2.19 4.42
CA ASP A 208 -32.81 2.06 3.87
C ASP A 208 -33.03 0.74 3.12
N ARG A 209 -31.94 0.16 2.58
CA ARG A 209 -31.95 -1.12 1.86
C ARG A 209 -31.72 -2.34 2.74
N LEU A 210 -31.32 -2.16 4.01
CA LEU A 210 -31.11 -3.28 4.93
C LEU A 210 -32.44 -3.94 5.33
N PRO A 211 -32.49 -5.29 5.44
CA PRO A 211 -33.65 -6.00 5.97
C PRO A 211 -34.00 -5.53 7.39
N ASN A 212 -35.29 -5.44 7.72
CA ASN A 212 -35.77 -4.97 9.04
C ASN A 212 -35.18 -5.74 10.23
N ALA A 213 -34.81 -7.02 10.06
CA ALA A 213 -34.21 -7.84 11.10
C ALA A 213 -32.81 -7.34 11.55
N GLU A 214 -32.08 -6.66 10.67
CA GLU A 214 -30.75 -6.10 10.97
C GLU A 214 -30.84 -4.75 11.70
N ARG A 215 -32.00 -4.08 11.68
CA ARG A 215 -32.24 -2.80 12.37
C ARG A 215 -32.70 -2.97 13.83
N ALA A 216 -33.19 -4.15 14.20
CA ALA A 216 -33.89 -4.37 15.47
C ALA A 216 -32.98 -4.84 16.63
N TRP A 217 -31.67 -4.96 16.40
CA TRP A 217 -30.75 -5.54 17.38
C TRP A 217 -30.06 -4.49 18.27
N THR A 218 -30.07 -4.72 19.58
CA THR A 218 -29.30 -3.97 20.59
C THR A 218 -28.11 -4.81 21.02
N LEU A 219 -26.92 -4.21 21.11
CA LEU A 219 -25.65 -4.94 21.24
C LEU A 219 -25.01 -4.83 22.63
N PRO A 220 -24.13 -5.81 22.98
CA PRO A 220 -23.31 -5.77 24.18
C PRO A 220 -22.25 -4.65 24.14
N PRO A 221 -21.84 -4.11 25.30
CA PRO A 221 -21.02 -2.90 25.46
C PRO A 221 -19.53 -3.01 25.05
N GLU A 222 -19.10 -4.14 24.52
CA GLU A 222 -17.67 -4.47 24.30
C GLU A 222 -17.04 -3.71 23.11
N PHE A 223 -17.87 -3.08 22.29
CA PHE A 223 -17.47 -2.27 21.13
C PHE A 223 -17.65 -0.76 21.35
N ASP A 224 -18.08 -0.33 22.55
CA ASP A 224 -18.05 1.08 22.94
C ASP A 224 -16.60 1.45 23.24
N ASP A 225 -15.95 2.08 22.24
CA ASP A 225 -14.83 3.02 22.33
C ASP A 225 -13.88 2.87 23.54
N ALA A 226 -13.45 1.66 23.90
CA ALA A 226 -12.27 1.52 24.73
C ALA A 226 -11.11 2.03 23.88
N PRO A 227 -10.46 3.15 24.24
CA PRO A 227 -9.26 3.58 23.52
C PRO A 227 -8.27 2.44 23.64
N VAL A 228 -7.99 1.75 22.53
CA VAL A 228 -6.81 0.88 22.46
C VAL A 228 -5.67 1.83 22.75
N ALA A 229 -4.98 1.60 23.87
CA ALA A 229 -3.82 2.39 24.26
C ALA A 229 -2.95 2.56 23.02
N GLU A 230 -2.93 3.77 22.45
CA GLU A 230 -1.96 4.14 21.45
C GLU A 230 -0.63 3.80 22.10
N LYS A 231 0.09 2.81 21.55
CA LYS A 231 1.48 2.61 21.97
C LYS A 231 2.12 3.98 21.83
N PRO A 232 2.68 4.56 22.90
CA PRO A 232 3.24 5.90 22.82
C PRO A 232 4.19 5.91 21.65
N ALA A 233 4.00 6.86 20.74
CA ALA A 233 4.88 7.07 19.60
C ALA A 233 6.30 6.93 20.12
N LYS A 234 7.06 5.94 19.60
CA LYS A 234 8.48 5.82 19.93
C LYS A 234 9.06 7.18 19.60
N THR A 235 9.52 7.91 20.62
CA THR A 235 10.28 9.13 20.42
C THR A 235 11.54 8.70 19.67
N VAL A 236 11.52 8.82 18.35
CA VAL A 236 12.71 8.60 17.53
C VAL A 236 13.62 9.77 17.88
N ALA A 237 14.63 9.49 18.71
CA ALA A 237 15.68 10.45 18.99
C ALA A 237 16.24 10.97 17.65
N PRO A 238 16.56 12.28 17.53
CA PRO A 238 17.16 12.81 16.32
C PRO A 238 18.38 11.98 15.99
N MET A 239 18.40 11.39 14.78
CA MET A 239 19.53 10.59 14.30
C MET A 239 20.80 11.44 14.38
N GLY A 240 21.58 11.22 15.45
CA GLY A 240 22.91 11.75 15.60
C GLY A 240 23.78 11.24 14.46
N ARG A 241 24.61 12.14 13.90
CA ARG A 241 25.62 11.81 12.90
C ARG A 241 26.40 10.56 13.33
N VAL A 242 26.22 9.47 12.59
CA VAL A 242 27.06 8.27 12.73
C VAL A 242 28.48 8.66 12.31
N GLN A 243 29.39 8.70 13.28
CA GLN A 243 30.82 8.70 13.00
C GLN A 243 31.18 7.38 12.32
N LYS A 244 31.82 7.46 11.15
CA LYS A 244 32.34 6.30 10.42
C LYS A 244 33.58 5.80 11.15
N GLU A 245 33.51 4.59 11.72
CA GLU A 245 34.70 3.79 11.99
C GLU A 245 35.04 2.91 10.78
N PRO A 246 36.34 2.66 10.51
CA PRO A 246 36.79 1.90 9.34
C PRO A 246 36.65 0.39 9.59
N ILE A 247 36.04 -0.32 8.63
CA ILE A 247 36.00 -1.79 8.62
C ILE A 247 37.23 -2.30 7.87
N ASP A 248 38.07 -3.04 8.59
CA ASP A 248 39.18 -3.80 8.04
C ASP A 248 38.69 -4.86 7.03
N GLN A 249 39.34 -4.88 5.88
CA GLN A 249 39.11 -5.86 4.81
C GLN A 249 39.78 -7.19 5.18
N GLN A 250 39.00 -8.26 5.26
CA GLN A 250 39.55 -9.62 5.16
C GLN A 250 38.81 -10.39 4.07
N ALA A 251 39.55 -10.62 2.98
CA ALA A 251 39.11 -11.35 1.81
C ALA A 251 39.05 -12.86 2.09
N ALA A 252 37.99 -13.52 1.64
CA ALA A 252 37.94 -14.97 1.46
C ALA A 252 37.38 -15.29 0.06
N ALA A 253 38.09 -16.17 -0.65
CA ALA A 253 37.84 -16.62 -2.01
C ALA A 253 36.59 -17.53 -2.13
N PRO A 254 36.02 -17.73 -3.34
CA PRO A 254 34.77 -18.45 -3.52
C PRO A 254 34.99 -19.96 -3.71
N PRO A 255 34.04 -20.83 -3.29
CA PRO A 255 33.99 -22.20 -3.78
C PRO A 255 33.11 -22.34 -5.03
N GLU A 256 33.50 -23.31 -5.83
CA GLU A 256 33.12 -23.58 -7.21
C GLU A 256 31.72 -24.20 -7.40
N ALA A 257 31.33 -24.18 -8.68
CA ALA A 257 30.21 -24.78 -9.39
C ALA A 257 29.60 -26.08 -8.81
N GLY A 258 28.26 -26.18 -8.88
CA GLY A 258 27.59 -27.45 -8.64
C GLY A 258 26.06 -27.50 -8.72
N ILE A 259 25.38 -26.73 -9.58
CA ILE A 259 23.92 -26.88 -9.75
C ILE A 259 23.49 -26.64 -11.21
N THR A 260 23.61 -27.66 -12.07
CA THR A 260 22.99 -27.62 -13.41
C THR A 260 22.23 -28.88 -13.82
N ASN A 261 22.18 -29.94 -13.00
CA ASN A 261 21.64 -31.23 -13.47
C ASN A 261 20.24 -31.63 -12.94
N ARG A 262 19.60 -30.84 -12.08
CA ARG A 262 18.27 -31.18 -11.52
C ARG A 262 17.08 -30.48 -12.20
N VAL A 263 17.31 -29.34 -12.85
CA VAL A 263 16.24 -28.61 -13.56
C VAL A 263 15.94 -29.24 -14.92
N LEU A 264 16.94 -29.85 -15.58
CA LEU A 264 16.77 -30.46 -16.90
C LEU A 264 15.93 -31.76 -16.83
N THR A 265 16.00 -32.51 -15.73
CA THR A 265 15.25 -33.77 -15.55
C THR A 265 13.76 -33.52 -15.27
N ALA A 266 13.42 -32.41 -14.60
CA ALA A 266 12.04 -32.05 -14.31
C ALA A 266 11.28 -31.58 -15.57
N LEU A 267 11.96 -30.86 -16.47
CA LEU A 267 11.33 -30.35 -17.70
C LEU A 267 11.05 -31.44 -18.74
N LEU A 268 11.89 -32.49 -18.80
CA LEU A 268 11.66 -33.65 -19.67
C LEU A 268 10.45 -34.50 -19.24
N GLY A 269 10.14 -34.56 -17.94
CA GLY A 269 8.97 -35.30 -17.43
C GLY A 269 7.63 -34.68 -17.85
N VAL A 270 7.53 -33.35 -17.80
CA VAL A 270 6.29 -32.63 -18.12
C VAL A 270 5.95 -32.70 -19.62
N ALA A 271 6.95 -32.60 -20.49
CA ALA A 271 6.74 -32.72 -21.94
C ALA A 271 6.19 -34.09 -22.36
N LEU A 272 6.61 -35.16 -21.66
CA LEU A 272 6.20 -36.53 -21.97
C LEU A 272 4.74 -36.80 -21.56
N VAL A 273 4.29 -36.22 -20.45
CA VAL A 273 2.88 -36.29 -20.01
C VAL A 273 1.96 -35.53 -20.97
N ILE A 274 2.37 -34.36 -21.45
CA ILE A 274 1.58 -33.57 -22.40
C ILE A 274 1.43 -34.31 -23.74
N MET A 275 2.51 -34.92 -24.25
CA MET A 275 2.47 -35.76 -25.46
C MET A 275 1.51 -36.95 -25.31
N LEU A 276 1.52 -37.62 -24.16
CA LEU A 276 0.64 -38.76 -23.89
C LEU A 276 -0.84 -38.35 -23.88
N VAL A 277 -1.18 -37.26 -23.20
CA VAL A 277 -2.56 -36.74 -23.12
C VAL A 277 -3.08 -36.33 -24.50
N LEU A 278 -2.24 -35.68 -25.33
CA LEU A 278 -2.62 -35.28 -26.69
C LEU A 278 -2.83 -36.49 -27.60
N THR A 279 -2.06 -37.56 -27.41
CA THR A 279 -2.19 -38.80 -28.19
C THR A 279 -3.49 -39.54 -27.87
N ILE A 280 -3.82 -39.67 -26.57
CA ILE A 280 -5.09 -40.27 -26.12
C ILE A 280 -6.28 -39.47 -26.66
N ARG A 281 -6.23 -38.13 -26.57
CA ARG A 281 -7.33 -37.26 -27.04
C ARG A 281 -7.56 -37.32 -28.56
N ARG A 282 -6.51 -37.61 -29.35
CA ARG A 282 -6.63 -37.84 -30.80
C ARG A 282 -7.21 -39.22 -31.12
N SER A 283 -6.91 -40.24 -30.31
CA SER A 283 -7.47 -41.59 -30.49
C SER A 283 -8.99 -41.62 -30.27
N VAL A 284 -9.46 -40.96 -29.21
CA VAL A 284 -10.90 -40.92 -28.84
C VAL A 284 -11.75 -40.15 -29.86
N ARG A 285 -11.17 -39.23 -30.64
CA ARG A 285 -11.91 -38.50 -31.70
C ARG A 285 -12.03 -39.27 -33.02
N ARG A 286 -11.38 -40.42 -33.16
CA ARG A 286 -11.37 -41.21 -34.41
C ARG A 286 -12.21 -42.49 -34.34
N THR A 287 -12.74 -42.82 -33.17
CA THR A 287 -13.76 -43.86 -32.93
C THR A 287 -15.12 -43.19 -32.77
#